data_AF-A0A9D8BCT7-F1
#
_entry.id   AF-A0A9D8BCT7-F1
#
_cell.length_a   1.000
_cell.length_b   1.000
_cell.length_c   1.000
_cell.angle_alpha   90.00
_cell.angle_beta   90.00
_cell.angle_gamma   90.00
#
_symmetry.space_group_name_H-M   'P 1'
#
loop_
_entity.id
_entity.type
_entity.pdbx_description
1 polymer ?
#
loop_
_entity_poly.entity_id
_entity_poly.type
_entity_poly.pdbx_seq_one_letter_code
_entity_poly.pdbx_strand_id
1 'polypeptide(L)'
;MISRKEHMWDEKGFTLIELLIVVAILGILAAVVIPSVSIFSDSGYDKAAKTEFHNVATAVTAMLADARVSTVTNPVDGGYTSDLSGCSTVANGVTYSLSDYLEKANDLAFEYTVSGSGVVSQADP
;
A
#
# COMPACT_ATOMS: atom_id res chain seq x y z
N MET A 1 -38.58 -48.52 53.13
CA MET A 1 -37.71 -49.02 52.05
C MET A 1 -38.12 -48.30 50.77
N ILE A 2 -37.36 -47.29 50.34
CA ILE A 2 -37.70 -46.42 49.19
C ILE A 2 -36.84 -46.85 48.02
N SER A 3 -37.47 -47.31 46.94
CA SER A 3 -36.81 -47.77 45.72
C SER A 3 -36.52 -46.58 44.80
N ARG A 4 -35.24 -46.31 44.54
CA ARG A 4 -34.76 -45.24 43.66
C ARG A 4 -34.73 -45.78 42.22
N LYS A 5 -35.57 -45.26 41.34
CA LYS A 5 -35.48 -45.50 39.90
C LYS A 5 -34.41 -44.56 39.33
N GLU A 6 -33.29 -45.10 38.87
CA GLU A 6 -32.30 -44.34 38.14
C GLU A 6 -32.68 -44.31 36.66
N HIS A 7 -32.87 -43.10 36.13
CA HIS A 7 -33.00 -42.87 34.70
C HIS A 7 -31.60 -42.94 34.07
N MET A 8 -31.26 -44.08 33.46
CA MET A 8 -30.13 -44.18 32.54
C MET A 8 -30.47 -43.37 31.28
N TRP A 9 -29.77 -42.27 31.07
CA TRP A 9 -29.78 -41.59 29.77
C TRP A 9 -28.99 -42.43 28.77
N ASP A 10 -29.65 -42.74 27.66
CA ASP A 10 -29.11 -43.50 26.54
C ASP A 10 -28.02 -42.64 25.88
N GLU A 11 -26.76 -42.96 26.15
CA GLU A 11 -25.60 -42.34 25.50
C GLU A 11 -25.56 -42.82 24.04
N LYS A 12 -26.29 -42.12 23.18
CA LYS A 12 -26.25 -42.35 21.73
C LYS A 12 -24.88 -41.96 21.19
N GLY A 13 -24.00 -42.95 21.07
CA GLY A 13 -22.70 -42.81 20.44
C GLY A 13 -22.82 -42.38 18.98
N PHE A 14 -21.93 -41.47 18.57
CA PHE A 14 -21.80 -41.00 17.19
C PHE A 14 -21.55 -42.19 16.26
N THR A 15 -22.23 -42.24 15.11
CA THR A 15 -21.98 -43.29 14.13
C THR A 15 -20.69 -43.00 13.36
N LEU A 16 -19.96 -44.05 12.99
CA LEU A 16 -18.74 -43.91 12.16
C LEU A 16 -19.04 -43.26 10.80
N ILE A 17 -20.26 -43.48 10.27
CA ILE A 17 -20.70 -42.87 9.02
C ILE A 17 -20.93 -41.37 9.15
N GLU A 18 -21.43 -40.90 10.30
CA GLU A 18 -21.56 -39.46 10.58
C GLU A 18 -20.18 -38.80 10.62
N LEU A 19 -19.20 -39.42 11.27
CA LEU A 19 -17.84 -38.89 11.29
C LEU A 19 -17.21 -38.85 9.88
N LEU A 20 -17.45 -39.88 9.06
CA LEU A 20 -16.89 -40.01 7.73
C LEU A 20 -17.39 -38.91 6.78
N ILE A 21 -18.69 -38.58 6.81
CA ILE A 21 -19.26 -37.53 5.97
C ILE A 21 -18.74 -36.16 6.39
N VAL A 22 -18.58 -35.92 7.70
CA VAL A 22 -18.08 -34.65 8.23
C VAL A 22 -16.67 -34.36 7.74
N VAL A 23 -15.74 -35.34 7.84
CA VAL A 23 -14.37 -35.12 7.36
C VAL A 23 -14.30 -35.01 5.84
N ALA A 24 -15.21 -35.66 5.10
CA ALA A 24 -15.33 -35.49 3.65
C ALA A 24 -15.72 -34.06 3.27
N ILE A 25 -16.72 -33.48 3.94
CA ILE A 25 -17.16 -32.10 3.69
C ILE A 25 -16.08 -31.10 4.12
N LEU A 26 -15.45 -31.30 5.28
CA LEU A 26 -14.34 -30.46 5.74
C LEU A 26 -13.16 -30.46 4.75
N GLY A 27 -12.88 -31.59 4.10
CA GLY A 27 -11.86 -31.68 3.05
C GLY A 27 -12.18 -30.85 1.80
N ILE A 28 -13.45 -30.84 1.36
CA ILE A 28 -13.90 -30.02 0.22
C ILE A 28 -13.85 -28.54 0.56
N LEU A 29 -14.34 -28.15 1.74
CA LEU A 29 -14.34 -26.75 2.18
C LEU A 29 -12.93 -26.19 2.32
N ALA A 30 -11.99 -26.97 2.86
CA ALA A 30 -10.58 -26.57 2.99
C ALA A 30 -9.92 -26.27 1.63
N ALA A 31 -10.30 -26.97 0.56
CA ALA A 31 -9.73 -26.79 -0.76
C ALA A 31 -10.20 -25.49 -1.46
N VAL A 32 -11.43 -25.04 -1.21
CA VAL A 32 -12.06 -23.89 -1.91
C VAL A 32 -11.82 -22.56 -1.21
N VAL A 33 -11.50 -22.56 0.09
CA VAL A 33 -11.34 -21.31 0.88
C VAL A 33 -10.02 -20.57 0.57
N ILE A 34 -9.04 -21.20 -0.06
CA ILE A 34 -7.68 -20.65 -0.22
C ILE A 34 -7.49 -19.60 -1.35
N PRO A 35 -8.14 -19.66 -2.53
CA PRO A 35 -7.70 -18.84 -3.64
C PRO A 35 -8.38 -17.47 -3.59
N SER A 36 -7.64 -16.42 -3.21
CA SER A 36 -7.71 -15.10 -3.88
C SER A 36 -7.01 -13.94 -3.13
N VAL A 37 -6.03 -14.17 -2.26
CA VAL A 37 -5.36 -13.02 -1.60
C VAL A 37 -4.20 -12.43 -2.43
N SER A 38 -3.56 -13.22 -3.31
CA SER A 38 -2.31 -12.79 -3.97
C SER A 38 -2.47 -11.80 -5.13
N ILE A 39 -3.62 -11.75 -5.81
CA ILE A 39 -3.80 -10.94 -7.04
C ILE A 39 -4.17 -9.47 -6.71
N PHE A 40 -4.75 -9.21 -5.53
CA PHE A 40 -5.17 -7.85 -5.16
C PHE A 40 -3.99 -6.96 -4.71
N SER A 41 -2.96 -7.53 -4.09
CA SER A 41 -1.81 -6.78 -3.58
C SER A 41 -1.01 -6.10 -4.70
N ASP A 42 -0.80 -6.78 -5.83
CA ASP A 42 0.02 -6.28 -6.94
C ASP A 42 -0.63 -5.07 -7.63
N SER A 43 -1.95 -5.17 -7.89
CA SER A 43 -2.71 -4.06 -8.47
C SER A 43 -2.83 -2.84 -7.54
N GLY A 44 -2.73 -3.06 -6.22
CA GLY A 44 -2.74 -1.99 -5.22
C GLY A 44 -1.43 -1.22 -5.21
N TYR A 45 -0.31 -1.94 -5.33
CA TYR A 45 1.03 -1.37 -5.39
C TYR A 45 1.21 -0.47 -6.61
N ASP A 46 0.86 -0.94 -7.81
CA ASP A 46 0.92 -0.14 -9.04
C ASP A 46 0.04 1.12 -8.99
N LYS A 47 -1.15 1.00 -8.39
CA LYS A 47 -2.06 2.14 -8.24
C LYS A 47 -1.50 3.17 -7.26
N ALA A 48 -0.89 2.71 -6.16
CA ALA A 48 -0.23 3.57 -5.20
C ALA A 48 0.95 4.31 -5.85
N ALA A 49 1.81 3.59 -6.59
CA ALA A 49 2.94 4.16 -7.32
C ALA A 49 2.51 5.28 -8.27
N LYS A 50 1.48 5.04 -9.09
CA LYS A 50 0.96 6.05 -10.02
C LYS A 50 0.34 7.24 -9.32
N THR A 51 -0.38 7.01 -8.22
CA THR A 51 -1.03 8.09 -7.47
C THR A 51 0.01 9.00 -6.83
N GLU A 52 1.01 8.42 -6.16
CA GLU A 52 2.08 9.20 -5.54
C GLU A 52 2.93 9.93 -6.59
N PHE A 53 3.23 9.30 -7.74
CA PHE A 53 3.89 9.97 -8.86
C PHE A 53 3.15 11.23 -9.32
N HIS A 54 1.82 11.16 -9.47
CA HIS A 54 1.03 12.33 -9.86
C HIS A 54 1.06 13.43 -8.80
N ASN A 55 1.06 13.05 -7.51
CA ASN A 55 1.18 14.01 -6.42
C ASN A 55 2.53 14.73 -6.45
N VAL A 56 3.63 13.99 -6.62
CA VAL A 56 4.99 14.57 -6.74
C VAL A 56 5.08 15.49 -7.96
N ALA A 57 4.65 15.03 -9.14
CA ALA A 57 4.68 15.83 -10.37
C ALA A 57 3.84 17.11 -10.26
N THR A 58 2.66 17.02 -9.64
CA THR A 58 1.79 18.18 -9.39
C THR A 58 2.44 19.17 -8.44
N ALA A 59 3.05 18.68 -7.36
CA ALA A 59 3.75 19.53 -6.38
C ALA A 59 4.94 20.27 -6.98
N VAL A 60 5.77 19.59 -7.79
CA VAL A 60 6.89 20.22 -8.52
C VAL A 60 6.38 21.29 -9.48
N THR A 61 5.31 21.00 -10.22
CA THR A 61 4.68 21.96 -11.13
C THR A 61 4.12 23.18 -10.38
N ALA A 62 3.47 22.96 -9.23
CA ALA A 62 2.94 24.01 -8.39
C ALA A 62 4.04 24.93 -7.83
N MET A 63 5.14 24.35 -7.34
CA MET A 63 6.32 25.07 -6.86
C MET A 63 6.91 25.98 -7.95
N LEU A 64 7.10 25.43 -9.15
CA LEU A 64 7.63 26.19 -10.31
C LEU A 64 6.69 27.30 -10.75
N ALA A 65 5.37 27.03 -10.76
CA ALA A 65 4.35 28.00 -11.13
C ALA A 65 4.28 29.16 -10.12
N ASP A 66 4.36 28.88 -8.83
CA ASP A 66 4.32 29.89 -7.77
C ASP A 66 5.57 30.77 -7.78
N ALA A 67 6.75 30.14 -7.94
CA ALA A 67 8.01 30.84 -8.12
C ALA A 67 8.11 31.59 -9.46
N ARG A 68 7.22 31.31 -10.43
CA ARG A 68 7.23 31.84 -11.80
C ARG A 68 8.55 31.58 -12.54
N VAL A 69 9.10 30.39 -12.34
CA VAL A 69 10.35 29.93 -12.95
C VAL A 69 10.13 28.60 -13.66
N SER A 70 11.02 28.27 -14.59
CA SER A 70 10.94 27.02 -15.38
C SER A 70 12.04 26.02 -15.00
N THR A 71 12.82 26.33 -13.97
CA THR A 71 13.96 25.52 -13.53
C THR A 71 13.95 25.31 -12.04
N VAL A 72 14.40 24.15 -11.60
CA VAL A 72 14.67 23.80 -10.21
C VAL A 72 16.12 24.15 -9.91
N THR A 73 16.35 24.98 -8.89
CA THR A 73 17.71 25.44 -8.52
C THR A 73 18.51 24.33 -7.84
N ASN A 74 17.85 23.58 -6.95
CA ASN A 74 18.41 22.43 -6.27
C ASN A 74 17.63 21.18 -6.69
N PRO A 75 17.92 20.61 -7.88
CA PRO A 75 17.28 19.39 -8.32
C PRO A 75 17.78 18.16 -7.56
N VAL A 76 17.01 17.08 -7.62
CA VAL A 76 17.39 15.77 -7.11
C VAL A 76 17.64 14.87 -8.32
N ASP A 77 18.81 15.03 -8.94
CA ASP A 77 19.17 14.44 -10.26
C ASP A 77 20.29 13.37 -10.14
N GLY A 78 20.73 13.06 -8.92
CA GLY A 78 21.85 12.14 -8.63
C GLY A 78 21.48 10.67 -8.52
N GLY A 79 20.22 10.32 -8.78
CA GLY A 79 19.65 8.99 -8.56
C GLY A 79 18.22 9.06 -8.04
N TYR A 80 17.57 7.90 -7.95
CA TYR A 80 16.26 7.78 -7.32
C TYR A 80 16.40 7.83 -5.80
N THR A 81 15.49 8.55 -5.14
CA THR A 81 15.43 8.68 -3.68
C THR A 81 13.99 8.85 -3.23
N SER A 82 13.66 8.36 -2.04
CA SER A 82 12.38 8.62 -1.37
C SER A 82 12.36 9.96 -0.62
N ASP A 83 13.49 10.68 -0.58
CA ASP A 83 13.62 12.00 0.02
C ASP A 83 13.88 13.07 -1.05
N LEU A 84 12.84 13.86 -1.33
CA LEU A 84 12.84 15.04 -2.18
C LEU A 84 12.80 16.35 -1.38
N SER A 85 12.97 16.33 -0.05
CA SER A 85 12.88 17.53 0.78
C SER A 85 13.94 18.59 0.47
N GLY A 86 15.08 18.18 -0.11
CA GLY A 86 16.11 19.08 -0.63
C GLY A 86 15.75 19.77 -1.95
N CYS A 87 14.71 19.31 -2.65
CA CYS A 87 14.28 19.88 -3.92
C CYS A 87 13.71 21.28 -3.73
N SER A 88 14.30 22.28 -4.40
CA SER A 88 13.85 23.67 -4.29
C SER A 88 14.19 24.52 -5.50
N THR A 89 13.48 25.62 -5.67
CA THR A 89 13.81 26.68 -6.63
C THR A 89 13.89 28.03 -5.95
N VAL A 90 14.65 28.95 -6.53
CA VAL A 90 14.83 30.30 -6.00
C VAL A 90 14.38 31.33 -7.02
N ALA A 91 13.48 32.22 -6.61
CA ALA A 91 13.04 33.36 -7.41
C ALA A 91 13.10 34.64 -6.56
N ASN A 92 13.73 35.69 -7.09
CA ASN A 92 13.85 36.99 -6.42
C ASN A 92 14.41 36.93 -4.98
N GLY A 93 15.29 35.97 -4.68
CA GLY A 93 15.87 35.78 -3.35
C GLY A 93 14.98 35.04 -2.35
N VAL A 94 13.81 34.55 -2.77
CA VAL A 94 12.93 33.67 -2.00
C VAL A 94 13.14 32.22 -2.44
N THR A 95 13.34 31.32 -1.47
CA THR A 95 13.41 29.88 -1.71
C THR A 95 12.02 29.28 -1.60
N TYR A 96 11.66 28.50 -2.62
CA TYR A 96 10.45 27.70 -2.69
C TYR A 96 10.88 26.24 -2.58
N SER A 97 10.51 25.59 -1.47
CA SER A 97 10.89 24.21 -1.19
C SER A 97 9.76 23.28 -1.57
N LEU A 98 10.07 22.12 -2.18
CA LEU A 98 9.05 21.15 -2.56
C LEU A 98 8.25 20.64 -1.35
N SER A 99 8.87 20.62 -0.16
CA SER A 99 8.21 20.28 1.11
C SER A 99 7.02 21.16 1.48
N ASP A 100 6.90 22.36 0.90
CA ASP A 100 5.75 23.25 1.12
C ASP A 100 4.54 22.85 0.26
N TYR A 101 4.76 22.05 -0.79
CA TYR A 101 3.75 21.64 -1.78
C TYR A 101 3.44 20.13 -1.75
N LEU A 102 4.34 19.33 -1.16
CA LEU A 102 4.24 17.88 -1.09
C LEU A 102 4.34 17.40 0.37
N GLU A 103 3.27 16.80 0.87
CA GLU A 103 3.29 16.16 2.18
C GLU A 103 4.27 14.97 2.17
N LYS A 104 5.04 14.81 3.25
CA LYS A 104 6.05 13.75 3.38
C LYS A 104 7.09 13.72 2.26
N ALA A 105 7.48 14.88 1.75
CA ALA A 105 8.55 14.98 0.76
C ALA A 105 9.87 14.29 1.19
N ASN A 106 10.07 14.03 2.49
CA ASN A 106 11.24 13.33 3.04
C ASN A 106 11.03 11.82 3.32
N ASP A 107 9.86 11.27 3.03
CA ASP A 107 9.49 9.89 3.36
C ASP A 107 8.41 9.38 2.39
N LEU A 108 8.75 9.37 1.10
CA LEU A 108 7.88 8.86 0.04
C LEU A 108 7.89 7.33 0.00
N ALA A 109 6.77 6.73 -0.39
CA ALA A 109 6.67 5.27 -0.47
C ALA A 109 7.48 4.70 -1.64
N PHE A 110 7.74 5.51 -2.67
CA PHE A 110 8.54 5.16 -3.84
C PHE A 110 9.69 6.14 -4.04
N GLU A 111 10.64 5.77 -4.90
CA GLU A 111 11.81 6.57 -5.18
C GLU A 111 11.66 7.38 -6.47
N TYR A 112 12.09 8.64 -6.44
CA TYR A 112 11.95 9.59 -7.54
C TYR A 112 13.24 10.39 -7.77
N THR A 113 13.31 10.98 -8.96
CA THR A 113 14.27 12.03 -9.30
C THR A 113 13.50 13.23 -9.84
N VAL A 114 13.99 14.43 -9.54
CA VAL A 114 13.48 15.69 -10.08
C VAL A 114 14.64 16.39 -10.77
N SER A 115 14.54 16.51 -12.10
CA SER A 115 15.56 17.15 -12.92
C SER A 115 15.61 18.67 -12.73
N GLY A 116 16.71 19.28 -13.17
CA GLY A 116 16.86 20.75 -13.21
C GLY A 116 15.76 21.48 -14.01
N SER A 117 15.10 20.81 -14.95
CA SER A 117 13.95 21.34 -15.70
C SER A 117 12.58 21.08 -15.04
N GLY A 118 12.56 20.47 -13.86
CA GLY A 118 11.31 20.14 -13.15
C GLY A 118 10.61 18.87 -13.65
N VAL A 119 11.26 18.06 -14.49
CA VAL A 119 10.72 16.75 -14.90
C VAL A 119 10.92 15.77 -13.75
N VAL A 120 9.84 15.12 -13.35
CA VAL A 120 9.82 14.06 -12.34
C VAL A 120 9.90 12.71 -13.02
N SER A 121 10.79 11.82 -12.55
CA SER A 121 10.83 10.41 -12.95
C SER A 121 10.76 9.52 -11.72
N GLN A 122 10.05 8.40 -11.82
CA GLN A 122 9.91 7.39 -10.76
C GLN A 122 10.81 6.19 -11.09
N ALA A 123 11.35 5.51 -10.08
CA ALA A 123 11.98 4.21 -10.26
C ALA A 123 10.92 3.16 -10.65
N ASP A 124 11.29 2.14 -11.41
CA ASP A 124 10.36 1.03 -11.67
C ASP A 124 9.99 0.35 -10.34
N PRO A 125 8.69 0.15 -10.05
CA PRO A 125 8.21 -0.54 -8.86
C PRO A 125 8.62 -2.01 -8.78
#